data_AF-A7RRS8-F1
#
_entry.id   AF-A7RRS8-F1
#
_cell.length_a   1.000
_cell.length_b   1.000
_cell.length_c   1.000
_cell.angle_alpha   90.00
_cell.angle_beta   90.00
_cell.angle_gamma   90.00
#
_symmetry.space_group_name_H-M   'P 1'
#
loop_
_entity.id
_entity.type
_entity.pdbx_description
1 polymer ?
#
loop_
_entity_poly.entity_id
_entity_poly.type
_entity_poly.pdbx_seq_one_letter_code
_entity_poly.pdbx_strand_id
1 'polypeptide(L)'
;TATMLFVVTSISTVVHIFSTAYMEGDPHVPRFMSYLSLFTFFMILLVTSDNYPQLFIGWEGVGLCSYLLINFWITRIEANKAAIKAMLVNRVGDIG
;
A
#
# COMPACT_ATOMS: atom_id res chain seq x y z
N THR A 1 -4.59 19.71 -3.30
CA THR A 1 -3.54 18.80 -3.79
C THR A 1 -2.20 18.97 -3.07
N ALA A 2 -1.61 20.17 -3.03
CA ALA A 2 -0.27 20.39 -2.45
C ALA A 2 -0.11 19.93 -0.98
N THR A 3 -1.09 20.19 -0.12
CA THR A 3 -1.06 19.76 1.30
C THR A 3 -1.05 18.23 1.43
N MET A 4 -1.89 17.53 0.66
CA MET A 4 -1.97 16.06 0.71
C MET A 4 -0.73 15.39 0.12
N LEU A 5 -0.16 15.95 -0.95
CA LEU A 5 1.12 15.46 -1.50
C LEU A 5 2.26 15.60 -0.50
N PHE A 6 2.35 16.74 0.20
CA PHE A 6 3.37 16.94 1.24
C PHE A 6 3.23 15.94 2.40
N VAL A 7 2.00 15.68 2.85
CA VAL A 7 1.72 14.70 3.91
C VAL A 7 2.09 13.29 3.45
N VAL A 8 1.66 12.86 2.26
CA VAL A 8 1.94 11.51 1.75
C VAL A 8 3.44 11.28 1.56
N THR A 9 4.15 12.24 0.95
CA THR A 9 5.60 12.11 0.69
C THR A 9 6.44 12.15 1.95
N SER A 10 6.10 13.00 2.93
CA SER A 10 6.79 13.04 4.22
C SER A 10 6.61 11.75 5.03
N ILE A 11 5.37 11.26 5.16
CA ILE A 11 5.09 9.99 5.85
C ILE A 11 5.75 8.83 5.11
N SER A 12 5.63 8.77 3.78
CA SER A 12 6.29 7.75 2.96
C SER A 12 7.79 7.71 3.20
N THR A 13 8.46 8.86 3.25
CA THR A 13 9.91 8.92 3.44
C THR A 13 10.33 8.38 4.81
N VAL A 14 9.58 8.73 5.86
CA VAL A 14 9.83 8.21 7.22
C VAL A 14 9.61 6.70 7.28
N VAL A 15 8.54 6.19 6.65
CA VAL A 15 8.22 4.76 6.61
C VAL A 15 9.28 3.98 5.84
N HIS A 16 9.79 4.50 4.73
CA HIS A 16 10.88 3.88 3.96
C HIS A 16 12.21 3.80 4.73
N ILE A 17 12.55 4.83 5.50
CA ILE A 17 13.73 4.80 6.37
C ILE A 17 13.54 3.77 7.50
N PHE A 18 12.37 3.80 8.14
CA PHE A 18 12.04 2.86 9.22
C PHE A 18 12.03 1.41 8.73
N SER A 19 11.45 1.13 7.57
CA SER A 19 11.36 -0.22 7.02
C SER A 19 12.73 -0.79 6.64
N THR A 20 13.71 0.05 6.31
CA THR A 20 15.07 -0.39 5.96
C THR A 20 15.76 -0.97 7.19
N ALA A 21 15.63 -0.32 8.35
CA ALA A 21 16.14 -0.83 9.61
C ALA A 21 15.30 -2.00 10.17
N TYR A 22 13.97 -1.96 10.03
CA TYR A 22 13.09 -3.02 10.53
C TYR A 22 13.26 -4.36 9.81
N MET A 23 13.61 -4.33 8.51
CA MET A 23 13.78 -5.52 7.68
C MET A 23 15.24 -5.99 7.56
N GLU A 24 16.19 -5.39 8.29
CA GLU A 24 17.64 -5.61 8.14
C GLU A 24 18.11 -7.07 8.37
N GLY A 25 17.23 -7.97 8.80
CA GLY A 25 17.50 -9.41 8.98
C GLY A 25 16.73 -10.37 8.06
N ASP A 26 15.89 -9.87 7.15
CA ASP A 26 14.97 -10.71 6.37
C ASP A 26 15.48 -10.91 4.92
N PRO A 27 15.61 -12.14 4.38
CA PRO A 27 16.14 -12.35 3.02
C PRO A 27 15.26 -11.78 1.89
N HIS A 28 14.06 -11.31 2.21
CA HIS A 28 13.05 -10.84 1.27
C HIS A 28 12.87 -9.30 1.25
N VAL A 29 13.81 -8.53 1.80
CA VAL A 29 13.78 -7.05 1.83
C VAL A 29 13.41 -6.42 0.47
N PRO A 30 13.98 -6.84 -0.68
CA PRO A 30 13.69 -6.20 -1.96
C PRO A 30 12.21 -6.28 -2.35
N ARG A 31 11.52 -7.36 -1.97
CA ARG A 31 10.08 -7.52 -2.26
C ARG A 31 9.24 -6.58 -1.38
N PHE A 32 9.55 -6.48 -0.10
CA PHE A 32 8.85 -5.58 0.83
C PHE A 32 8.99 -4.12 0.38
N MET A 33 10.21 -3.71 0.05
CA MET A 33 10.50 -2.35 -0.43
C MET A 33 9.81 -2.03 -1.76
N SER A 34 9.70 -3.02 -2.65
CA SER A 34 8.97 -2.86 -3.92
C SER A 34 7.48 -2.64 -3.67
N TYR A 35 6.85 -3.43 -2.79
CA TYR A 35 5.44 -3.25 -2.44
C TYR A 35 5.17 -1.93 -1.72
N LEU A 36 6.08 -1.51 -0.83
CA LEU A 36 5.98 -0.23 -0.15
C LEU A 36 6.10 0.95 -1.13
N SER A 37 7.02 0.87 -2.08
CA SER A 37 7.18 1.90 -3.13
C SER A 37 5.98 1.94 -4.07
N LEU A 38 5.41 0.78 -4.41
CA LEU A 38 4.20 0.68 -5.21
C LEU A 38 2.98 1.30 -4.48
N PHE A 39 2.86 1.07 -3.17
CA PHE A 39 1.84 1.71 -2.33
C PHE A 39 1.94 3.24 -2.40
N THR A 40 3.16 3.77 -2.28
CA THR A 40 3.39 5.22 -2.32
C THR A 40 3.11 5.81 -3.70
N PHE A 41 3.43 5.07 -4.76
CA PHE A 41 3.10 5.45 -6.14
C PHE A 41 1.59 5.56 -6.35
N PHE A 42 0.81 4.54 -5.96
CA PHE A 42 -0.64 4.59 -6.08
C PHE A 42 -1.30 5.65 -5.19
N MET A 43 -0.75 5.92 -4.00
CA MET A 43 -1.21 7.02 -3.15
C MET A 43 -0.97 8.39 -3.80
N ILE A 44 0.18 8.60 -4.44
CA ILE A 44 0.44 9.84 -5.18
C ILE A 44 -0.50 9.97 -6.39
N LEU A 45 -0.74 8.86 -7.11
CA LEU A 45 -1.65 8.81 -8.26
C LEU A 45 -3.09 9.15 -7.84
N LEU A 46 -3.55 8.63 -6.69
CA LEU A 46 -4.85 8.91 -6.09
C LEU A 46 -4.99 10.39 -5.69
N VAL A 47 -4.01 10.95 -4.98
CA VAL A 47 -4.06 12.35 -4.52
C VAL A 47 -3.93 13.36 -5.67
N THR A 48 -3.24 12.98 -6.75
CA THR A 48 -3.08 13.81 -7.95
C THR A 48 -4.25 13.64 -8.92
N SER A 49 -5.17 12.71 -8.65
CA SER A 49 -6.27 12.43 -9.55
C SER A 49 -7.25 13.60 -9.62
N ASP A 50 -7.52 13.99 -10.85
CA ASP A 50 -8.43 15.04 -11.29
C ASP A 50 -9.63 14.47 -12.07
N ASN A 51 -9.65 13.16 -12.33
CA ASN A 51 -10.69 12.45 -13.08
C ASN A 51 -11.11 11.15 -12.38
N TYR A 52 -12.41 10.83 -12.39
CA TYR A 52 -12.95 9.61 -11.75
C TYR A 52 -12.26 8.29 -12.15
N PRO A 53 -11.89 8.05 -13.44
CA PRO A 53 -11.18 6.81 -13.80
C PRO A 53 -9.79 6.70 -13.17
N GLN A 54 -9.06 7.82 -13.09
CA GLN A 54 -7.74 7.86 -12.46
C GLN A 54 -7.85 7.66 -10.95
N LEU A 55 -8.90 8.21 -10.33
CA LEU A 55 -9.18 8.05 -8.91
C LEU A 55 -9.46 6.57 -8.60
N PHE A 56 -10.28 5.91 -9.42
CA PHE A 56 -10.59 4.50 -9.29
C PHE A 56 -9.34 3.62 -9.43
N ILE A 57 -8.46 3.91 -10.41
CA ILE A 57 -7.20 3.18 -10.57
C ILE A 57 -6.29 3.36 -9.34
N GLY A 58 -6.17 4.60 -8.84
CA GLY A 58 -5.41 4.88 -7.63
C GLY A 58 -5.96 4.14 -6.42
N TRP A 59 -7.28 4.16 -6.26
CA TRP A 59 -8.01 3.52 -5.16
C TRP A 59 -7.81 1.99 -5.16
N GLU A 60 -8.08 1.33 -6.28
CA GLU A 60 -7.87 -0.12 -6.45
C GLU A 60 -6.40 -0.50 -6.24
N GLY A 61 -5.47 0.32 -6.77
CA GLY A 61 -4.04 0.11 -6.64
C GLY A 61 -3.55 0.16 -5.19
N VAL A 62 -4.06 1.11 -4.39
CA VAL A 62 -3.79 1.18 -2.95
C VAL A 62 -4.34 -0.06 -2.23
N GLY A 63 -5.54 -0.52 -2.60
CA GLY A 63 -6.13 -1.75 -2.07
C GLY A 63 -5.30 -3.00 -2.34
N LEU A 64 -4.84 -3.17 -3.58
CA LEU A 64 -3.98 -4.27 -3.99
C LEU A 64 -2.63 -4.25 -3.27
N CYS A 65 -1.99 -3.08 -3.16
CA CYS A 65 -0.72 -2.95 -2.45
C CYS A 65 -0.87 -3.29 -0.96
N SER A 66 -1.97 -2.87 -0.35
CA SER A 66 -2.27 -3.20 1.05
C SER A 66 -2.43 -4.70 1.25
N TYR A 67 -3.12 -5.39 0.33
CA TYR A 67 -3.20 -6.86 0.32
C TYR A 67 -1.80 -7.51 0.26
N LEU A 68 -0.95 -7.06 -0.68
CA LEU A 68 0.40 -7.60 -0.85
C LEU A 68 1.30 -7.39 0.37
N LEU A 69 1.18 -6.23 1.04
CA LEU A 69 1.93 -5.92 2.27
C LEU A 69 1.46 -6.76 3.46
N ILE A 70 0.15 -6.95 3.64
CA ILE A 70 -0.40 -7.83 4.71
C ILE A 70 -0.01 -9.28 4.44
N ASN A 71 -0.01 -9.69 3.17
CA ASN A 71 0.33 -11.05 2.73
C ASN A 71 1.85 -11.30 2.65
N PHE A 72 2.72 -10.35 3.04
CA PHE A 72 4.17 -10.47 2.85
C PHE A 72 4.76 -11.76 3.45
N TRP A 73 4.31 -12.14 4.66
CA TRP A 73 4.64 -13.42 5.28
C TRP A 73 3.59 -14.49 4.95
N ILE A 74 3.64 -14.98 3.71
CA ILE A 74 2.77 -16.03 3.16
C ILE A 74 2.77 -17.31 4.03
N THR A 75 3.88 -17.56 4.75
CA THR A 75 4.04 -18.70 5.66
C THR A 75 3.06 -18.71 6.82
N ARG A 76 2.49 -17.56 7.19
CA ARG A 76 1.49 -17.44 8.25
C ARG A 76 0.08 -17.49 7.66
N ILE A 77 -0.63 -18.58 7.91
CA ILE A 77 -2.02 -18.76 7.47
C ILE A 77 -2.93 -17.63 7.98
N GLU A 78 -2.69 -17.13 9.20
CA GLU A 78 -3.44 -16.00 9.77
C GLU A 78 -3.21 -14.69 9.00
N ALA A 79 -2.00 -14.46 8.46
CA ALA A 79 -1.73 -13.31 7.60
C ALA A 79 -2.48 -13.42 6.25
N ASN A 80 -2.58 -14.63 5.69
CA ASN A 80 -3.35 -14.87 4.46
C ASN A 80 -4.85 -14.63 4.68
N LYS A 81 -5.43 -15.12 5.78
CA LYS A 81 -6.84 -14.88 6.13
C LYS A 81 -7.10 -13.39 6.35
N ALA A 82 -6.20 -12.69 7.05
CA ALA A 82 -6.32 -11.26 7.29
C ALA A 82 -6.24 -10.45 5.99
N ALA A 83 -5.33 -10.79 5.08
CA ALA A 83 -5.19 -10.14 3.77
C ALA A 83 -6.47 -10.31 2.94
N ILE A 84 -7.01 -11.53 2.83
CA ILE A 84 -8.26 -11.79 2.09
C ILE A 84 -9.44 -11.03 2.72
N LYS A 85 -9.53 -11.01 4.06
CA LYS A 85 -10.57 -10.25 4.77
C LYS A 85 -10.46 -8.75 4.48
N ALA A 86 -9.27 -8.18 4.54
CA ALA A 86 -9.03 -6.77 4.26
C ALA A 86 -9.42 -6.42 2.81
N MET A 87 -9.08 -7.29 1.84
CA MET A 87 -9.45 -7.10 0.44
C MET A 87 -10.97 -7.16 0.22
N LEU A 88 -11.66 -8.11 0.87
CA LEU A 88 -13.13 -8.20 0.80
C LEU A 88 -13.81 -6.96 1.37
N VAL A 89 -13.35 -6.47 2.52
CA VAL A 89 -13.93 -5.25 3.13
C VAL A 89 -13.67 -4.04 2.25
N ASN A 90 -12.48 -3.92 1.67
CA ASN A 90 -12.18 -2.83 0.73
C ASN A 90 -13.12 -2.91 -0.48
N ARG A 91 -13.31 -4.11 -1.05
CA ARG A 91 -14.18 -4.33 -2.20
C ARG A 91 -15.65 -4.02 -1.95
N VAL A 92 -16.13 -4.28 -0.74
CA VAL A 92 -17.50 -3.89 -0.33
C VAL A 92 -17.60 -2.37 -0.20
N GLY A 93 -16.56 -1.70 0.29
CA GLY A 93 -16.47 -0.24 0.32
C GLY A 93 -16.51 0.40 -1.07
N ASP A 94 -15.94 -0.25 -2.08
CA ASP A 94 -15.92 0.25 -3.48
C ASP A 94 -17.30 0.25 -4.15
N ILE A 95 -18.26 -0.52 -3.63
CA ILE A 95 -19.63 -0.65 -4.18
C ILE A 95 -20.60 0.37 -3.53
N GLY A 96 -20.18 1.00 -2.43
CA GLY A 96 -20.96 1.95 -1.64
C GLY A 96 -20.91 3.39 -2.14
#